data_AF-A0A7J9BB28-F1
#
_entry.id   AF-A0A7J9BB28-F1
#
_cell.length_a   1.000
_cell.length_b   1.000
_cell.length_c   1.000
_cell.angle_alpha   90.00
_cell.angle_beta   90.00
_cell.angle_gamma   90.00
#
_symmetry.space_group_name_H-M   'P 1'
#
loop_
_entity.id
_entity.type
_entity.pdbx_description
1 polymer ?
#
loop_
_entity_poly.entity_id
_entity_poly.type
_entity_poly.pdbx_seq_one_letter_code
_entity_poly.pdbx_strand_id
1 'polypeptide(L)'
;MGNIFSISLDPIITRCWDCATGQASYICNLEDNLHALQAEVAGLKELRSDLMSRVRIAEDEQQLQRLNQVEGWLSRAETLINDADQLIVQSPPHVENLYMGGCCSTHPRSGIKFGKQIAQKLQEVKAQKENGDF
;
A
#
# COMPACT_ATOMS: atom_id res chain seq x y z
N MET A 1 53.50 11.28 -15.64
CA MET A 1 53.07 9.90 -15.91
C MET A 1 51.92 9.59 -14.96
N GLY A 2 50.68 9.80 -15.39
CA GLY A 2 49.50 9.48 -14.58
C GLY A 2 49.05 8.08 -14.90
N ASN A 3 49.26 7.14 -13.98
CA ASN A 3 48.71 5.80 -14.09
C ASN A 3 47.26 5.85 -13.61
N ILE A 4 46.31 5.80 -14.54
CA ILE A 4 44.90 5.63 -14.22
C ILE A 4 44.76 4.17 -13.81
N PHE A 5 44.62 3.92 -12.51
CA PHE A 5 44.31 2.58 -12.02
C PHE A 5 42.96 2.16 -12.61
N SER A 6 42.99 1.31 -13.64
CA SER A 6 41.80 0.57 -14.07
C SER A 6 41.43 -0.39 -12.96
N ILE A 7 40.53 0.04 -12.08
CA ILE A 7 39.94 -0.81 -11.05
C ILE A 7 39.04 -1.79 -11.81
N SER A 8 39.58 -2.98 -12.13
CA SER A 8 38.78 -4.10 -12.63
C SER A 8 37.81 -4.48 -11.51
N LEU A 9 36.56 -4.05 -11.61
CA LEU A 9 35.51 -4.50 -10.69
C LEU A 9 35.39 -6.02 -10.82
N ASP A 10 35.68 -6.72 -9.72
CA ASP A 10 35.52 -8.16 -9.59
C ASP A 10 34.04 -8.53 -9.83
N PRO A 11 33.73 -9.60 -10.60
CA PRO A 11 32.36 -10.11 -10.76
C PRO A 11 31.58 -10.30 -9.44
N ILE A 12 32.27 -10.55 -8.33
CA ILE A 12 31.68 -10.64 -6.99
C ILE A 12 31.20 -9.26 -6.53
N ILE A 13 32.01 -8.20 -6.72
CA ILE A 13 31.66 -6.82 -6.36
C ILE A 13 30.47 -6.35 -7.22
N THR A 14 30.47 -6.66 -8.52
CA THR A 14 29.34 -6.34 -9.42
C THR A 14 28.04 -7.02 -8.96
N ARG A 15 28.09 -8.31 -8.62
CA ARG A 15 26.91 -9.05 -8.12
C ARG A 15 26.38 -8.53 -6.79
N CYS A 16 27.27 -8.17 -5.86
CA CYS A 16 26.87 -7.58 -4.58
C CYS A 16 26.21 -6.21 -4.78
N TRP A 17 26.72 -5.40 -5.71
CA TRP A 17 26.15 -4.11 -6.07
C TRP A 17 24.75 -4.24 -6.71
N ASP A 18 24.58 -5.16 -7.66
CA ASP A 18 23.29 -5.42 -8.29
C ASP A 18 22.25 -5.90 -7.27
N CYS A 19 22.66 -6.78 -6.36
CA CYS A 19 21.83 -7.26 -5.25
C CYS A 19 21.40 -6.10 -4.32
N ALA A 20 22.34 -5.28 -3.88
CA ALA A 20 22.06 -4.14 -3.00
C ALA A 20 21.15 -3.11 -3.68
N THR A 21 21.38 -2.83 -4.97
CA THR A 21 20.57 -1.89 -5.76
C THR A 21 19.14 -2.40 -5.91
N GLY A 22 18.96 -3.69 -6.21
CA GLY A 22 17.63 -4.32 -6.28
C GLY A 22 16.89 -4.30 -4.95
N GLN A 23 17.58 -4.56 -3.84
CA GLN A 23 17.00 -4.49 -2.49
C GLN A 23 16.57 -3.07 -2.12
N ALA A 24 17.43 -2.07 -2.37
CA ALA A 24 17.10 -0.67 -2.12
C ALA A 24 15.86 -0.23 -2.94
N SER A 25 15.84 -0.54 -4.24
CA SER A 25 14.69 -0.23 -5.10
C SER A 25 13.40 -0.90 -4.60
N TYR A 26 13.47 -2.15 -4.14
CA TYR A 26 12.31 -2.85 -3.59
C TYR A 26 11.77 -2.18 -2.32
N ILE A 27 12.66 -1.79 -1.40
CA ILE A 27 12.27 -1.12 -0.15
C ILE A 27 11.64 0.25 -0.44
N CYS A 28 12.25 1.08 -1.30
CA CYS A 28 11.66 2.36 -1.69
C CYS A 28 10.27 2.18 -2.31
N ASN A 29 10.12 1.25 -3.25
CA ASN A 29 8.81 0.96 -3.85
C ASN A 29 7.77 0.48 -2.81
N LEU A 30 8.20 -0.28 -1.80
CA LEU A 30 7.31 -0.72 -0.73
C LEU A 30 6.85 0.45 0.14
N GLU A 31 7.77 1.33 0.51
CA GLU A 31 7.47 2.55 1.27
C GLU A 31 6.56 3.49 0.48
N ASP A 32 6.82 3.72 -0.80
CA ASP A 32 5.98 4.55 -1.66
C ASP A 32 4.55 4.00 -1.74
N ASN A 33 4.40 2.68 -1.92
CA ASN A 33 3.09 2.04 -1.94
C ASN A 33 2.38 2.14 -0.58
N LEU A 34 3.11 2.07 0.53
CA LEU A 34 2.53 2.22 1.86
C LEU A 34 2.02 3.64 2.10
N HIS A 35 2.80 4.67 1.74
CA HIS A 35 2.37 6.06 1.83
C HIS A 35 1.15 6.32 0.94
N ALA A 36 1.16 5.79 -0.29
CA ALA A 36 0.01 5.89 -1.19
C ALA A 36 -1.22 5.19 -0.60
N LEU A 37 -1.08 4.00 0.00
CA LEU A 37 -2.18 3.28 0.64
C LEU A 37 -2.77 4.09 1.80
N GLN A 38 -1.94 4.68 2.65
CA GLN A 38 -2.40 5.54 3.75
C GLN A 38 -3.23 6.72 3.24
N ALA A 39 -2.75 7.41 2.19
CA ALA A 39 -3.46 8.54 1.60
C ALA A 39 -4.80 8.13 0.97
N GLU A 40 -4.81 7.02 0.22
CA GLU A 40 -6.04 6.54 -0.43
C GLU A 40 -7.08 6.06 0.58
N VAL A 41 -6.65 5.38 1.65
CA VAL A 41 -7.55 4.94 2.74
C VAL A 41 -8.13 6.13 3.49
N ALA A 42 -7.34 7.18 3.74
CA ALA A 42 -7.85 8.43 4.32
C ALA A 42 -8.95 9.04 3.45
N GLY A 43 -8.71 9.15 2.13
CA GLY A 43 -9.72 9.65 1.21
C GLY A 43 -10.97 8.76 1.11
N LEU A 44 -10.83 7.42 1.23
CA LEU A 44 -11.98 6.52 1.26
C LEU A 44 -12.80 6.69 2.56
N LYS A 45 -12.14 6.94 3.70
CA LYS A 45 -12.81 7.26 4.98
C LYS A 45 -13.64 8.53 4.88
N GLU A 46 -13.07 9.58 4.29
CA GLU A 46 -13.76 10.85 4.04
C GLU A 46 -14.99 10.64 3.15
N LEU A 47 -14.82 10.04 1.98
CA LEU A 47 -15.92 9.77 1.05
C LEU A 47 -17.05 8.94 1.69
N ARG A 48 -16.69 7.93 2.49
CA ARG A 48 -17.66 7.11 3.21
C ARG A 48 -18.43 7.93 4.25
N SER A 49 -17.74 8.79 5.00
CA SER A 49 -18.37 9.67 6.00
C SER A 49 -19.35 10.66 5.36
N ASP A 50 -18.95 11.26 4.23
CA ASP A 50 -19.79 12.19 3.48
C ASP A 50 -21.04 11.49 2.93
N LEU A 51 -20.88 10.31 2.34
CA LEU A 51 -22.00 9.52 1.84
C LEU A 51 -22.94 9.10 2.98
N MET A 52 -22.41 8.61 4.11
CA MET A 52 -23.23 8.30 5.29
C MET A 52 -24.05 9.50 5.76
N SER A 53 -23.45 10.69 5.76
CA SER A 53 -24.13 11.94 6.15
C SER A 53 -25.27 12.28 5.19
N ARG A 54 -25.04 12.17 3.87
CA ARG A 54 -26.07 12.39 2.85
C ARG A 54 -27.21 11.39 2.96
N VAL A 55 -26.89 10.12 3.19
CA VAL A 55 -27.89 9.07 3.36
C VAL A 55 -28.73 9.35 4.61
N ARG A 56 -28.11 9.74 5.72
CA ARG A 56 -28.84 10.12 6.93
C ARG A 56 -29.81 11.27 6.68
N ILE A 57 -29.41 12.32 5.97
CA ILE A 57 -30.30 13.44 5.61
C ILE A 57 -31.48 12.93 4.75
N ALA A 58 -31.20 12.10 3.76
CA ALA A 58 -32.24 11.54 2.88
C ALA A 58 -33.24 10.64 3.65
N GLU A 59 -32.76 9.82 4.58
CA GLU A 59 -33.60 8.93 5.39
C GLU A 59 -34.39 9.71 6.45
N ASP A 60 -33.72 10.56 7.23
CA ASP A 60 -34.31 11.23 8.38
C ASP A 60 -35.21 12.41 7.97
N GLU A 61 -34.74 13.28 7.07
CA GLU A 61 -35.45 14.52 6.73
C GLU A 61 -36.39 14.35 5.54
N GLN A 62 -35.97 13.57 4.54
CA GLN A 62 -36.72 13.40 3.29
C GLN A 62 -37.58 12.13 3.28
N GLN A 63 -37.47 11.28 4.31
CA GLN A 63 -38.21 10.02 4.43
C GLN A 63 -38.01 9.09 3.22
N LEU A 64 -36.85 9.18 2.57
CA LEU A 64 -36.45 8.31 1.47
C LEU A 64 -35.79 7.05 2.01
N GLN A 65 -35.90 5.97 1.25
CA GLN A 65 -35.18 4.73 1.57
C GLN A 65 -33.84 4.68 0.84
N ARG A 66 -32.79 4.32 1.57
CA ARG A 66 -31.47 4.05 1.00
C ARG A 66 -31.53 2.92 -0.02
N LEU A 67 -30.85 3.11 -1.13
CA LEU A 67 -30.72 2.09 -2.17
C LEU A 67 -29.77 0.97 -1.72
N ASN A 68 -30.09 -0.27 -2.06
CA ASN A 68 -29.23 -1.43 -1.78
C ASN A 68 -27.81 -1.28 -2.35
N GLN A 69 -27.64 -0.56 -3.46
CA GLN A 69 -26.32 -0.28 -4.04
C GLN A 69 -25.47 0.59 -3.13
N VAL A 70 -26.07 1.62 -2.51
CA VAL A 70 -25.43 2.53 -1.55
C VAL A 70 -25.04 1.77 -0.29
N GLU A 71 -25.95 0.96 0.26
CA GLU A 71 -25.66 0.10 1.42
C GLU A 71 -24.51 -0.86 1.14
N GLY A 72 -24.56 -1.53 -0.01
CA GLY A 72 -23.49 -2.44 -0.43
C GLY A 72 -22.15 -1.73 -0.61
N TRP A 73 -22.15 -0.51 -1.15
CA TRP A 73 -20.93 0.27 -1.30
C TRP A 73 -20.34 0.67 0.06
N LEU A 74 -21.17 1.18 0.98
CA LEU A 74 -20.75 1.58 2.33
C LEU A 74 -20.16 0.40 3.13
N SER A 75 -20.78 -0.77 2.99
CA SER A 75 -20.31 -2.02 3.61
C SER A 75 -18.94 -2.45 3.07
N ARG A 76 -18.78 -2.47 1.73
CA ARG A 76 -17.48 -2.81 1.10
C ARG A 76 -16.38 -1.81 1.45
N ALA A 77 -16.71 -0.52 1.48
CA ALA A 77 -15.77 0.52 1.87
C ALA A 77 -15.28 0.32 3.31
N GLU A 78 -16.18 0.04 4.26
CA GLU A 78 -15.82 -0.25 5.65
C GLU A 78 -14.90 -1.49 5.77
N THR A 79 -15.22 -2.58 5.07
CA THR A 79 -14.34 -3.76 5.06
C THR A 79 -12.95 -3.45 4.51
N LEU A 80 -12.87 -2.74 3.38
CA LEU A 80 -11.59 -2.38 2.77
C LEU A 80 -10.76 -1.44 3.65
N ILE A 81 -11.41 -0.48 4.32
CA ILE A 81 -10.75 0.40 5.30
C ILE A 81 -10.12 -0.42 6.42
N ASN A 82 -10.88 -1.34 7.03
CA ASN A 82 -10.40 -2.15 8.15
C ASN A 82 -9.23 -3.06 7.74
N ASP A 83 -9.34 -3.72 6.57
CA ASP A 83 -8.26 -4.55 6.02
C ASP A 83 -6.99 -3.72 5.77
N ALA A 84 -7.13 -2.52 5.20
CA ALA A 84 -6.00 -1.68 4.85
C ALA A 84 -5.34 -1.09 6.11
N ASP A 85 -6.12 -0.64 7.09
CA ASP A 85 -5.59 -0.19 8.38
C ASP A 85 -4.81 -1.30 9.09
N GLN A 86 -5.30 -2.54 9.05
CA GLN A 86 -4.58 -3.69 9.60
C GLN A 86 -3.23 -3.92 8.90
N LEU A 87 -3.19 -3.84 7.57
CA LEU A 87 -1.94 -3.97 6.80
C LEU A 87 -0.96 -2.83 7.12
N ILE A 88 -1.45 -1.59 7.22
CA ILE A 88 -0.62 -0.43 7.58
C ILE A 88 0.01 -0.64 8.96
N VAL A 89 -0.75 -1.09 9.96
CA VAL A 89 -0.24 -1.37 11.31
C VAL A 89 0.81 -2.49 11.32
N GLN A 90 0.66 -3.51 10.46
CA GLN A 90 1.62 -4.63 10.35
C GLN A 90 2.89 -4.28 9.56
N SER A 91 2.93 -3.13 8.90
CA SER A 91 4.01 -2.76 7.97
C SER A 91 5.36 -2.45 8.62
N PRO A 92 5.47 -1.72 9.75
CA PRO A 92 6.77 -1.31 10.29
C PRO A 92 7.73 -2.49 10.58
N PRO A 93 7.30 -3.59 11.23
CA PRO A 93 8.18 -4.75 11.43
C PRO A 93 8.64 -5.42 10.13
N HIS A 94 7.82 -5.39 9.07
CA HIS A 94 8.18 -5.98 7.78
C HIS A 94 9.21 -5.12 7.04
N VAL A 95 9.03 -3.80 7.07
CA VAL A 95 9.96 -2.84 6.47
C VAL A 95 11.31 -2.87 7.21
N GLU A 96 11.31 -2.86 8.54
CA GLU A 96 12.53 -2.95 9.36
C GLU A 96 13.32 -4.25 9.11
N ASN A 97 12.63 -5.40 9.00
CA ASN A 97 13.26 -6.67 8.66
C ASN A 97 13.91 -6.67 7.27
N LEU A 98 13.38 -5.90 6.31
CA LEU A 98 13.97 -5.77 4.97
C LEU A 98 15.24 -4.92 4.98
N TYR A 99 15.31 -3.89 5.83
CA TYR A 99 16.52 -3.10 6.06
C TYR A 99 17.65 -3.92 6.71
N MET A 100 17.31 -4.78 7.68
CA MET A 100 18.27 -5.60 8.44
C MET A 100 18.79 -6.83 7.68
N GLY A 101 18.16 -7.19 6.55
CA GLY A 101 18.41 -8.45 5.86
C GLY A 101 19.66 -8.52 4.98
N GLY A 102 20.17 -7.40 4.46
CA GLY A 102 21.20 -7.42 3.40
C GLY A 102 20.89 -8.41 2.24
N CYS A 103 21.90 -8.83 1.47
CA CYS A 103 21.76 -9.92 0.48
C CYS A 103 21.39 -11.30 1.09
N CYS A 104 21.20 -11.39 2.41
CA CYS A 104 20.98 -12.62 3.16
C CYS A 104 19.75 -12.51 4.08
N SER A 105 18.67 -11.84 3.62
CA SER A 105 17.46 -11.74 4.43
C SER A 105 16.98 -13.14 4.84
N THR A 106 16.67 -13.32 6.13
CA THR A 106 16.31 -14.64 6.69
C THR A 106 14.96 -15.14 6.17
N HIS A 107 14.12 -14.25 5.61
CA HIS A 107 12.81 -14.60 5.03
C HIS A 107 12.42 -13.71 3.82
N PRO A 108 13.09 -13.83 2.65
CA PRO A 108 12.82 -12.97 1.48
C PRO A 108 11.39 -13.15 0.94
N ARG A 109 10.83 -14.36 1.07
CA ARG A 109 9.52 -14.72 0.53
C ARG A 109 8.35 -14.06 1.27
N SER A 110 8.43 -13.87 2.59
CA SER A 110 7.37 -13.22 3.35
C SER A 110 7.31 -11.72 3.05
N GLY A 111 8.46 -11.05 2.97
CA GLY A 111 8.55 -9.64 2.56
C GLY A 111 7.97 -9.38 1.18
N ILE A 112 8.31 -10.20 0.18
CA ILE A 112 7.76 -10.10 -1.19
C ILE A 112 6.24 -10.31 -1.19
N LYS A 113 5.73 -11.27 -0.42
CA LYS A 113 4.29 -11.50 -0.30
C LYS A 113 3.60 -10.29 0.31
N PHE A 114 4.18 -9.71 1.36
CA PHE A 114 3.63 -8.53 2.03
C PHE A 114 3.59 -7.30 1.10
N GLY A 115 4.65 -7.05 0.34
CA GLY A 115 4.65 -5.95 -0.65
C GLY A 115 3.59 -6.12 -1.73
N LYS A 116 3.35 -7.35 -2.20
CA LYS A 116 2.23 -7.64 -3.12
C LYS A 116 0.87 -7.38 -2.49
N GLN A 117 0.69 -7.69 -1.21
CA GLN A 117 -0.56 -7.43 -0.50
C GLN A 117 -0.85 -5.92 -0.38
N ILE A 118 0.17 -5.10 -0.08
CA ILE A 118 0.04 -3.64 -0.05
C ILE A 118 -0.34 -3.11 -1.44
N ALA A 119 0.38 -3.51 -2.47
CA ALA A 119 0.11 -3.06 -3.84
C ALA A 119 -1.30 -3.45 -4.32
N GLN A 120 -1.74 -4.68 -4.02
CA GLN A 120 -3.09 -5.13 -4.33
C GLN A 120 -4.14 -4.32 -3.57
N LYS A 121 -3.97 -4.14 -2.26
CA LYS A 121 -4.93 -3.39 -1.43
C LYS A 121 -5.03 -1.94 -1.88
N LEU A 122 -3.93 -1.32 -2.29
CA LEU A 122 -3.92 0.03 -2.87
C LEU A 122 -4.81 0.12 -4.11
N GLN A 123 -4.75 -0.85 -5.02
CA GLN A 123 -5.61 -0.88 -6.20
C GLN A 123 -7.08 -1.08 -5.84
N GLU A 124 -7.38 -1.95 -4.88
CA GLU A 124 -8.75 -2.17 -4.39
C GLU A 124 -9.36 -0.89 -3.79
N VAL A 125 -8.59 -0.14 -2.99
CA VAL A 125 -9.06 1.13 -2.40
C VAL A 125 -9.31 2.18 -3.48
N LYS A 126 -8.42 2.32 -4.47
CA LYS A 126 -8.61 3.24 -5.61
C LYS A 126 -9.88 2.91 -6.40
N ALA A 127 -10.06 1.64 -6.76
CA ALA A 127 -11.24 1.18 -7.48
C ALA A 127 -12.52 1.41 -6.65
N GLN A 128 -12.49 1.20 -5.34
CA GLN A 128 -13.65 1.46 -4.48
C GLN A 128 -14.05 2.94 -4.50
N LYS A 129 -13.08 3.87 -4.46
CA LYS A 129 -13.31 5.32 -4.53
C LYS A 129 -13.92 5.74 -5.87
N GLU A 130 -13.42 5.21 -6.98
CA GLU A 130 -13.95 5.50 -8.32
C GLU A 130 -15.42 5.09 -8.47
N ASN A 131 -15.85 4.05 -7.76
CA ASN A 131 -17.23 3.57 -7.75
C ASN A 131 -18.13 4.27 -6.72
N GLY A 132 -17.65 5.35 -6.07
CA GLY A 132 -18.33 6.02 -4.96
C GLY A 132 -19.15 7.27 -5.31
N ASP A 133 -19.43 7.50 -6.59
CA ASP A 133 -20.24 8.64 -7.04
C ASP A 133 -21.74 8.28 -6.98
N PHE A 134 -22.38 8.65 -5.86
CA PHE A 134 -23.82 8.48 -5.58
C PHE A 134 -24.47 9.82 -5.30
#